data_AF-A0A1B8FNJ2-F1
#
_entry.id   AF-A0A1B8FNJ2-F1
#
_cell.length_a   1.000
_cell.length_b   1.000
_cell.length_c   1.000
_cell.angle_alpha   90.00
_cell.angle_beta   90.00
_cell.angle_gamma   90.00
#
_symmetry.space_group_name_H-M   'P 1'
#
loop_
_entity.id
_entity.type
_entity.pdbx_description
1 polymer ?
#
loop_
_entity_poly.entity_id
_entity_poly.type
_entity_poly.pdbx_seq_one_letter_code
_entity_poly.pdbx_strand_id
1 'polypeptide(L)'
;MNESPIKLKLGFFLLKNPSPSQLEPGISRSEQIHKELEFFASWKEHRLDPIWVGITALQHFLQDLHSRHIEKELPMVKGKITALLAQTDGSLTSLGDERQTPGDIRVFLTRLSMKFHSLTQAAIDGLSLD
;
A
#
# COMPACT_ATOMS: atom_id res chain seq x y z
N MET A 1 16.84 35.09 8.48
CA MET A 1 15.38 35.06 8.52
C MET A 1 14.90 34.11 7.42
N ASN A 2 14.18 33.05 7.79
CA ASN A 2 13.25 32.30 6.93
C ASN A 2 12.45 31.35 7.85
N GLU A 3 11.57 31.92 8.66
CA GLU A 3 10.48 31.16 9.27
C GLU A 3 9.34 31.11 8.26
N SER A 4 9.31 30.05 7.45
CA SER A 4 8.15 29.74 6.61
C SER A 4 7.20 28.84 7.40
N PRO A 5 5.88 29.14 7.47
CA PRO A 5 4.91 28.44 8.33
C PRO A 5 4.52 27.02 7.85
N ILE A 6 5.15 26.50 6.79
CA ILE A 6 4.80 25.21 6.18
C ILE A 6 6.02 24.29 6.20
N LYS A 7 6.07 23.38 7.18
CA LYS A 7 7.07 22.30 7.22
C LYS A 7 6.67 21.19 6.25
N LEU A 8 7.18 21.26 5.03
CA LEU A 8 7.05 20.18 4.06
C LEU A 8 8.06 19.08 4.39
N LYS A 9 7.57 17.86 4.69
CA LYS A 9 8.43 16.70 5.03
C LYS A 9 9.39 16.30 3.90
N LEU A 10 9.06 16.64 2.65
CA LEU A 10 9.80 16.24 1.45
C LEU A 10 10.53 17.42 0.77
N GLY A 11 10.48 18.63 1.36
CA GLY A 11 11.04 19.84 0.75
C GLY A 11 10.15 20.43 -0.35
N PHE A 12 10.73 21.33 -1.14
CA PHE A 12 10.09 21.96 -2.31
C PHE A 12 11.05 21.99 -3.50
N PHE A 13 10.50 21.91 -4.70
CA PHE A 13 11.25 22.02 -5.95
C PHE A 13 10.82 23.29 -6.70
N LEU A 14 11.78 23.92 -7.37
CA LEU A 14 11.52 25.04 -8.26
C LEU A 14 11.61 24.57 -9.71
N LEU A 15 10.59 24.88 -10.50
CA LEU A 15 10.47 24.49 -11.91
C LEU A 15 10.16 25.70 -12.77
N LYS A 16 10.60 25.66 -14.03
CA LYS A 16 10.16 26.59 -15.07
C LYS A 16 9.19 25.88 -16.00
N ASN A 17 7.91 26.19 -15.85
CA ASN A 17 6.90 25.73 -16.80
C ASN A 17 6.93 26.57 -18.09
N PRO A 18 6.81 25.95 -19.27
CA PRO A 18 6.72 26.67 -20.54
C PRO A 18 5.41 27.47 -20.59
N SER A 19 5.47 28.68 -21.12
CA SER A 19 4.28 29.49 -21.34
C SER A 19 3.44 28.92 -22.48
N PRO A 20 2.12 29.22 -22.56
CA PRO A 20 1.27 28.75 -23.67
C PRO A 20 1.86 29.05 -25.06
N SER A 21 2.43 30.24 -25.25
CA SER A 21 3.12 30.64 -26.48
C SER A 21 4.37 29.83 -26.84
N GLN A 22 5.00 29.19 -25.85
CA GLN A 22 6.15 28.30 -26.04
C GLN A 22 5.73 26.86 -26.32
N LEU A 23 4.47 26.49 -26.06
CA LEU A 23 3.93 25.16 -26.37
C LEU A 23 3.48 25.05 -27.83
N GLU A 24 3.03 26.15 -28.44
CA GLU A 24 2.60 26.23 -29.85
C GLU A 24 3.61 25.64 -30.86
N PRO A 25 4.93 25.93 -30.79
CA PRO A 25 5.89 25.36 -31.75
C PRO A 25 6.29 23.90 -31.46
N GLY A 26 5.77 23.25 -30.42
CA GLY A 26 6.12 21.86 -30.09
C GLY A 26 7.59 21.69 -29.70
N ILE A 27 8.03 22.37 -28.63
CA ILE A 27 9.41 22.28 -28.13
C ILE A 27 9.71 20.85 -27.67
N SER A 28 10.88 20.33 -28.04
CA SER A 28 11.33 19.02 -27.58
C SER A 28 11.63 19.01 -26.07
N ARG A 29 11.45 17.87 -25.41
CA ARG A 29 11.72 17.74 -23.96
C ARG A 29 13.16 18.13 -23.59
N SER A 30 14.14 17.76 -24.42
CA SER A 30 15.55 18.11 -24.20
C SER A 30 15.78 19.62 -24.25
N GLU A 31 15.13 20.29 -25.19
CA GLU A 31 15.24 21.74 -25.35
C GLU A 31 14.53 22.48 -24.21
N GLN A 32 13.43 21.95 -23.69
CA GLN A 32 12.76 22.47 -22.50
C GLN A 32 13.68 22.38 -21.26
N ILE A 33 14.33 21.24 -21.03
CA ILE A 33 15.29 21.05 -19.94
C ILE A 33 16.45 22.04 -20.09
N HIS A 34 16.98 22.21 -21.30
CA HIS A 34 18.07 23.16 -21.55
C HIS A 34 17.67 24.60 -21.22
N LYS A 35 16.50 25.06 -21.71
CA LYS A 35 15.97 26.41 -21.42
C LYS A 35 15.69 26.63 -19.93
N GLU A 36 15.31 25.57 -19.22
CA GLU A 36 15.13 25.61 -17.77
C GLU A 36 16.48 25.76 -17.03
N LEU A 37 17.48 24.99 -17.42
CA LEU A 37 18.84 25.09 -16.86
C LEU A 37 19.44 26.48 -17.10
N GLU A 38 19.32 27.03 -18.31
CA GLU A 38 19.79 28.39 -18.61
C GLU A 38 19.09 29.44 -17.76
N PHE A 39 17.77 29.32 -17.57
CA PHE A 39 17.01 30.24 -16.73
C PHE A 39 17.50 30.20 -15.28
N PHE A 40 17.66 29.02 -14.70
CA PHE A 40 18.15 28.92 -13.33
C PHE A 40 19.64 29.26 -13.19
N ALA A 41 20.44 29.11 -14.25
CA ALA A 41 21.83 29.58 -14.28
C ALA A 41 21.93 31.11 -14.20
N SER A 42 20.91 31.84 -14.67
CA SER A 42 20.82 33.31 -14.50
C SER A 42 20.43 33.73 -13.07
N TRP A 43 19.89 32.81 -12.26
CA TRP A 43 19.44 33.05 -10.87
C TRP A 43 20.52 32.78 -9.81
N LYS A 44 21.80 32.75 -10.20
CA LYS A 44 22.94 32.46 -9.30
C LYS A 44 23.01 33.36 -8.06
N GLU A 45 22.48 34.57 -8.14
CA GLU A 45 22.43 35.53 -7.02
C GLU A 45 21.56 35.04 -5.85
N HIS A 46 20.60 34.16 -6.11
CA HIS A 46 19.68 33.63 -5.09
C HIS A 46 20.21 32.39 -4.34
N ARG A 47 21.45 31.93 -4.62
CA ARG A 47 22.08 30.76 -3.99
C ARG A 47 21.16 29.53 -3.94
N LEU A 48 20.46 29.27 -5.05
CA LEU A 48 19.61 28.08 -5.16
C LEU A 48 20.49 26.83 -5.22
N ASP A 49 20.14 25.83 -4.42
CA ASP A 49 20.79 24.52 -4.46
C ASP A 49 20.33 23.77 -5.73
N PRO A 50 21.25 23.37 -6.63
CA PRO A 50 20.92 22.65 -7.86
C PRO A 50 20.13 21.34 -7.63
N ILE A 51 20.20 20.77 -6.43
CA ILE A 51 19.51 19.52 -6.08
C ILE A 51 17.98 19.71 -6.01
N TRP A 52 17.50 20.94 -5.78
CA TRP A 52 16.06 21.25 -5.63
C TRP A 52 15.49 22.03 -6.82
N VAL A 53 16.24 22.13 -7.91
CA VAL A 53 15.91 22.98 -9.06
C VAL A 53 15.85 22.17 -10.34
N GLY A 54 14.77 22.39 -11.09
CA GLY A 54 14.57 21.82 -12.42
C GLY A 54 13.88 20.46 -12.45
N ILE A 55 13.35 20.13 -13.63
CA ILE A 55 12.51 18.97 -13.86
C ILE A 55 13.27 17.64 -13.68
N THR A 56 14.56 17.61 -14.03
CA THR A 56 15.39 16.41 -13.89
C THR A 56 15.60 16.03 -12.42
N ALA A 57 15.88 17.02 -11.57
CA ALA A 57 16.05 16.79 -10.14
C ALA A 57 14.75 16.28 -9.50
N LEU A 58 13.61 16.92 -9.84
CA LEU A 58 12.29 16.47 -9.40
C LEU A 58 11.97 15.05 -9.89
N GLN A 59 12.28 14.73 -11.14
CA GLN A 59 12.01 13.41 -11.71
C GLN A 59 12.77 12.31 -10.96
N HIS A 60 14.07 12.50 -10.70
CA HIS A 60 14.86 11.54 -9.93
C HIS A 60 14.34 11.40 -8.49
N PHE A 61 13.99 12.52 -7.86
CA PHE A 61 13.44 12.49 -6.50
C PHE A 61 12.11 11.74 -6.43
N LEU A 62 11.21 11.96 -7.39
CA LEU A 62 9.93 11.24 -7.45
C LEU A 62 10.12 9.76 -7.74
N GLN A 63 11.06 9.40 -8.61
CA GLN A 63 11.41 8.00 -8.88
C GLN A 63 11.90 7.31 -7.60
N ASP A 64 12.84 7.91 -6.88
CA ASP A 64 13.37 7.37 -5.63
C ASP A 64 12.32 7.32 -4.51
N LEU A 65 11.48 8.36 -4.41
CA LEU A 65 10.35 8.38 -3.48
C LEU A 65 9.36 7.25 -3.77
N HIS A 66 9.03 7.03 -5.04
CA HIS A 66 8.12 5.97 -5.46
C HIS A 66 8.70 4.59 -5.17
N SER A 67 9.97 4.35 -5.48
CA SER A 67 10.67 3.10 -5.15
C SER A 67 10.67 2.82 -3.66
N ARG A 68 11.06 3.80 -2.83
CA ARG A 68 11.04 3.65 -1.36
C ARG A 68 9.64 3.41 -0.81
N HIS A 69 8.62 4.05 -1.39
CA HIS A 69 7.24 3.83 -1.00
C HIS A 69 6.80 2.39 -1.33
N ILE A 70 7.11 1.91 -2.53
CA ILE A 70 6.81 0.52 -2.94
C ILE A 70 7.53 -0.48 -2.04
N GLU A 71 8.83 -0.30 -1.78
CA GLU A 71 9.61 -1.18 -0.91
C GLU A 71 9.03 -1.27 0.51
N LYS A 72 8.52 -0.16 1.03
CA LYS A 72 7.92 -0.11 2.36
C LYS A 72 6.53 -0.76 2.40
N GLU A 73 5.69 -0.49 1.40
CA GLU A 73 4.30 -0.93 1.41
C GLU A 73 4.14 -2.40 0.99
N LEU A 74 5.01 -2.92 0.10
CA LEU A 74 4.90 -4.31 -0.39
C LEU A 74 4.89 -5.37 0.72
N PRO A 75 5.79 -5.36 1.72
CA PRO A 75 5.75 -6.30 2.84
C PRO A 75 4.46 -6.20 3.66
N MET A 76 3.95 -4.97 3.85
CA MET A 76 2.71 -4.74 4.60
C MET A 76 1.50 -5.30 3.85
N VAL A 77 1.42 -5.07 2.54
CA VAL A 77 0.36 -5.62 1.68
C VAL A 77 0.42 -7.14 1.68
N LYS A 78 1.62 -7.73 1.52
CA LYS A 78 1.80 -9.19 1.60
C LYS A 78 1.32 -9.74 2.95
N GLY A 79 1.71 -9.10 4.06
CA GLY A 79 1.27 -9.49 5.40
C GLY A 79 -0.24 -9.44 5.57
N LYS A 80 -0.90 -8.38 5.06
CA LYS A 80 -2.37 -8.27 5.07
C LYS A 80 -3.05 -9.37 4.27
N ILE A 81 -2.52 -9.71 3.08
CA ILE A 81 -3.06 -10.79 2.24
C ILE A 81 -2.92 -12.13 2.97
N THR A 82 -1.75 -12.44 3.53
CA THR A 82 -1.53 -13.70 4.25
C THR A 82 -2.43 -13.79 5.49
N ALA A 83 -2.61 -12.70 6.23
CA ALA A 83 -3.52 -12.66 7.36
C ALA A 83 -4.99 -12.90 6.94
N LEU A 84 -5.43 -12.27 5.85
CA LEU A 84 -6.77 -12.47 5.30
C LEU A 84 -6.99 -13.91 4.83
N LEU A 85 -5.97 -14.51 4.21
CA LEU A 85 -6.00 -15.90 3.76
C LEU A 85 -6.12 -16.85 4.95
N ALA A 86 -5.28 -16.67 5.98
CA ALA A 86 -5.36 -17.47 7.21
C ALA A 86 -6.71 -17.33 7.92
N GLN A 87 -7.28 -16.11 7.96
CA GLN A 87 -8.60 -15.87 8.53
C GLN A 87 -9.70 -16.58 7.73
N THR A 88 -9.63 -16.50 6.40
CA THR A 88 -10.60 -17.12 5.50
C THR A 88 -10.53 -18.64 5.59
N ASP A 89 -9.32 -19.22 5.61
CA ASP A 89 -9.10 -20.66 5.77
C ASP A 89 -9.57 -21.16 7.14
N GLY A 90 -9.30 -20.40 8.21
CA GLY A 90 -9.81 -20.72 9.54
C GLY A 90 -11.34 -20.67 9.58
N SER A 91 -11.95 -19.69 8.92
CA SER A 91 -13.40 -19.58 8.79
C SER A 91 -13.96 -20.77 8.00
N LEU A 92 -13.38 -21.10 6.85
CA LEU A 92 -13.78 -22.23 6.01
C LEU A 92 -13.68 -23.55 6.77
N THR A 93 -12.60 -23.76 7.52
CA THR A 93 -12.41 -24.94 8.38
C THR A 93 -13.50 -25.01 9.46
N SER A 94 -13.91 -23.87 10.03
CA SER A 94 -14.96 -23.82 11.05
C SER A 94 -16.36 -24.15 10.51
N LEU A 95 -16.63 -23.90 9.22
CA LEU A 95 -17.89 -24.31 8.58
C LEU A 95 -18.03 -25.85 8.50
N GLY A 96 -16.90 -26.56 8.52
CA GLY A 96 -16.83 -28.02 8.48
C GLY A 96 -17.13 -28.59 7.09
N ASP A 97 -17.32 -29.91 7.05
CA ASP A 97 -17.50 -30.64 5.79
C ASP A 97 -18.71 -30.14 4.99
N GLU A 98 -18.54 -30.10 3.68
CA GLU A 98 -19.61 -29.79 2.74
C GLU A 98 -20.74 -30.83 2.84
N ARG A 99 -21.99 -30.36 2.84
CA ARG A 99 -23.19 -31.21 3.04
C ARG A 99 -24.16 -31.02 1.88
N GLN A 100 -23.77 -31.51 0.71
CA GLN A 100 -24.54 -31.35 -0.53
C GLN A 100 -25.68 -32.37 -0.64
N THR A 101 -25.53 -33.56 -0.04
CA THR A 101 -26.52 -34.63 -0.17
C THR A 101 -27.30 -34.89 1.13
N PRO A 102 -28.52 -35.45 1.04
CA PRO A 102 -29.25 -35.91 2.22
C PRO A 102 -28.49 -36.96 3.06
N GLY A 103 -27.56 -37.70 2.46
CA GLY A 103 -26.67 -38.63 3.15
C GLY A 103 -25.69 -37.90 4.07
N ASP A 104 -25.03 -36.86 3.55
CA ASP A 104 -24.05 -36.06 4.29
C ASP A 104 -24.69 -35.36 5.48
N ILE A 105 -25.92 -34.84 5.29
CA ILE A 105 -26.70 -34.21 6.36
C ILE A 105 -27.01 -35.23 7.47
N ARG A 106 -27.41 -36.46 7.12
CA ARG A 106 -27.68 -37.53 8.11
C ARG A 106 -26.44 -37.92 8.89
N VAL A 107 -25.29 -38.05 8.23
CA VAL A 107 -24.01 -38.35 8.90
C VAL A 107 -23.64 -37.22 9.87
N PHE A 108 -23.76 -35.96 9.43
CA PHE A 108 -23.51 -34.80 10.27
C PHE A 108 -24.41 -34.77 11.52
N LEU A 109 -25.74 -34.93 11.34
CA LEU A 109 -26.69 -34.93 12.45
C LEU A 109 -26.43 -36.08 13.43
N THR A 110 -26.11 -37.27 12.93
CA THR A 110 -25.77 -38.42 13.78
C THR A 110 -24.51 -38.11 14.61
N ARG A 111 -23.45 -37.57 13.98
CA ARG A 111 -22.21 -37.16 14.66
C ARG A 111 -22.47 -36.08 15.72
N LEU A 112 -23.35 -35.12 15.43
CA LEU A 112 -23.75 -34.07 16.36
C LEU A 112 -24.50 -34.64 17.57
N SER A 113 -25.48 -35.51 17.35
CA SER A 113 -26.23 -36.18 18.41
C SER A 113 -25.33 -37.03 19.32
N MET A 114 -24.37 -37.76 18.75
CA MET A 114 -23.39 -38.53 19.52
C MET A 114 -22.49 -37.63 20.38
N LYS A 115 -22.00 -36.50 19.83
CA LYS A 115 -21.22 -35.52 20.60
C LYS A 115 -22.03 -34.95 21.77
N PHE A 116 -23.28 -34.57 21.52
CA PHE A 116 -24.17 -34.06 22.57
C PHE A 116 -24.37 -35.10 23.68
N HIS A 117 -24.71 -36.34 23.31
CA HIS A 117 -24.89 -37.43 24.27
C HIS A 117 -23.63 -37.66 25.12
N SER A 118 -22.45 -37.72 24.48
CA SER A 118 -21.18 -37.87 25.18
C SER A 118 -20.89 -36.72 26.15
N LEU A 119 -21.16 -35.47 25.75
CA LEU A 119 -20.99 -34.29 26.60
C LEU A 119 -21.93 -34.31 27.80
N THR A 120 -23.20 -34.64 27.58
CA THR A 120 -24.18 -34.76 28.68
C THR A 120 -23.82 -35.88 29.64
N GLN A 121 -23.34 -37.01 29.12
CA GLN A 121 -22.92 -38.14 29.95
C GLN A 121 -21.69 -37.78 30.79
N ALA A 122 -20.67 -37.17 30.18
CA ALA A 122 -19.49 -36.68 30.89
C ALA A 122 -19.83 -35.66 32.00
N ALA A 123 -20.79 -34.76 31.74
CA ALA A 123 -21.26 -33.80 32.72
C ALA A 123 -22.03 -34.45 33.88
N ILE A 124 -22.87 -35.45 33.61
CA ILE A 124 -23.58 -36.23 34.63
C ILE A 124 -22.60 -37.05 35.48
N ASP A 125 -21.58 -37.63 34.84
CA ASP A 125 -20.55 -38.46 35.49
C ASP A 125 -19.48 -37.62 36.23
N GLY A 126 -19.58 -36.28 36.18
CA GLY A 126 -18.68 -35.36 36.88
C GLY A 126 -17.28 -35.20 36.24
N LEU A 127 -17.05 -35.77 35.05
CA LEU A 127 -15.85 -35.55 34.24
C LEU A 127 -16.06 -34.34 33.32
N SER A 128 -16.11 -33.14 33.89
CA SER A 128 -15.90 -31.92 33.10
C SER A 128 -14.42 -31.84 32.75
N LEU A 129 -14.06 -32.03 31.48
CA LEU A 129 -12.73 -31.71 30.98
C LEU A 129 -12.55 -30.18 31.07
N ASP A 130 -11.72 -29.74 32.02
CA ASP A 130 -11.00 -28.46 31.94
C ASP A 130 -10.08 -28.42 30.71
#